data_AF-A0A382N605-F1
#
_entry.id   AF-A0A382N605-F1
#
_cell.length_a   1.000
_cell.length_b   1.000
_cell.length_c   1.000
_cell.angle_alpha   90.00
_cell.angle_beta   90.00
_cell.angle_gamma   90.00
#
_symmetry.space_group_name_H-M   'P 1'
#
loop_
_entity.id
_entity.type
_entity.pdbx_description
1 polymer ?
#
loop_
_entity_poly.entity_id
_entity_poly.type
_entity_poly.pdbx_seq_one_letter_code
_entity_poly.pdbx_strand_id
1 'polypeptide(L)'
;LAAHRFDGAEQYFTRAVDFGYSFSIDETFNRWGREEILGDFVRMVRTLRPDVITGLQVAGRGGGQHHQASAVLAREAFHAAADPKQFPEQIVEGLRPWQAKKFYFSDSFRFQNEPPDTAPSGLESINLESYDSLLGRTYAEIGSEARSMHKCQGMSQLLRLPGNARARYVLAETTNETQNLIGGDVPLFGGVNTSVSGLTQYVMAQTPHALRVALTNIERHAREARQQFKQSGIDATRQSLVDGLVAVRNLRGRLENLGISDGAVYEIDFRLKTKETQFERAVILAHGLQVAAVAEDGVVVPGQPVRVSAVVANRGEVDVVVHDVSFAGLGSNTGGCVEEVIPAGDMYNCDSSFTIPVDAEFTTPYFSQLPDA
;
A
#
# COMPACT_ATOMS: atom_id res chain seq x y z
N LEU A 1 10.39 3.05 -8.00
CA LEU A 1 9.26 2.77 -8.93
C LEU A 1 9.38 1.46 -9.70
N ALA A 2 10.38 1.20 -10.55
CA ALA A 2 10.39 -0.01 -11.39
C ALA A 2 10.38 -1.34 -10.59
N ALA A 3 11.01 -1.38 -9.42
CA ALA A 3 10.97 -2.51 -8.49
C ALA A 3 9.53 -2.89 -8.07
N HIS A 4 8.67 -1.89 -7.86
CA HIS A 4 7.33 -2.10 -7.32
C HIS A 4 6.32 -2.65 -8.32
N ARG A 5 6.70 -2.79 -9.59
CA ARG A 5 5.94 -3.57 -10.57
C ARG A 5 5.87 -5.05 -10.20
N PHE A 6 6.82 -5.53 -9.40
CA PHE A 6 6.92 -6.93 -8.99
C PHE A 6 6.28 -7.18 -7.61
N ASP A 7 6.58 -6.33 -6.63
CA ASP A 7 6.10 -6.50 -5.25
C ASP A 7 4.74 -5.82 -4.98
N GLY A 8 4.30 -4.94 -5.87
CA GLY A 8 3.03 -4.21 -5.74
C GLY A 8 3.01 -3.13 -4.66
N ALA A 9 4.17 -2.76 -4.09
CA ALA A 9 4.24 -1.78 -3.03
C ALA A 9 4.02 -0.35 -3.55
N GLU A 10 3.40 0.48 -2.71
CA GLU A 10 3.33 1.92 -2.94
C GLU A 10 4.54 2.59 -2.28
N GLN A 11 5.13 3.56 -2.99
CA GLN A 11 6.35 4.23 -2.54
C GLN A 11 6.07 5.71 -2.28
N TYR A 12 6.44 6.15 -1.08
CA TYR A 12 6.30 7.52 -0.62
C TYR A 12 7.68 8.02 -0.16
N PHE A 13 7.95 9.30 -0.36
CA PHE A 13 9.22 9.93 0.00
C PHE A 13 8.97 11.01 1.05
N THR A 14 9.83 11.06 2.06
CA THR A 14 9.91 12.21 2.95
C THR A 14 10.72 13.33 2.29
N ARG A 15 10.81 14.48 2.95
CA ARG A 15 11.70 15.58 2.55
C ARG A 15 13.18 15.34 2.89
N ALA A 16 13.52 14.17 3.42
CA ALA A 16 14.90 13.84 3.81
C ALA A 16 15.78 13.62 2.58
N VAL A 17 16.85 14.42 2.45
CA VAL A 17 17.78 14.35 1.32
C VAL A 17 18.97 13.47 1.69
N ASP A 18 19.33 12.53 0.81
CA ASP A 18 20.58 11.79 0.94
C ASP A 18 21.75 12.71 0.56
N PHE A 19 22.58 13.07 1.55
CA PHE A 19 23.77 13.90 1.37
C PHE A 19 25.08 13.10 1.36
N GLY A 20 24.99 11.78 1.18
CA GLY A 20 26.13 10.87 1.20
C GLY A 20 26.42 10.29 2.59
N TYR A 21 27.67 9.94 2.86
CA TYR A 21 28.03 9.31 4.13
C TYR A 21 27.95 10.31 5.28
N SER A 22 27.16 9.98 6.29
CA SER A 22 27.02 10.74 7.53
C SER A 22 27.84 10.10 8.65
N PHE A 23 28.51 10.94 9.45
CA PHE A 23 29.40 10.48 10.53
C PHE A 23 28.69 10.32 11.87
N SER A 24 27.53 10.96 12.06
CA SER A 24 26.68 10.75 13.24
C SER A 24 25.19 10.89 12.93
N ILE A 25 24.35 10.34 13.81
CA ILE A 25 22.90 10.55 13.72
C ILE A 25 22.54 12.04 13.88
N ASP A 26 23.29 12.78 14.71
CA ASP A 26 23.06 14.20 14.94
C ASP A 26 23.36 15.03 13.69
N GLU A 27 24.41 14.69 12.92
CA GLU A 27 24.66 15.32 11.61
C GLU A 27 23.47 15.12 10.67
N THR A 28 22.95 13.89 10.62
CA THR A 28 21.78 13.55 9.82
C THR A 28 20.56 14.39 10.22
N PHE A 29 20.25 14.45 11.52
CA PHE A 29 19.12 15.23 12.03
C PHE A 29 19.27 16.73 11.80
N ASN A 30 20.47 17.28 11.97
CA ASN A 30 20.72 18.69 11.73
C ASN A 30 20.53 19.06 10.26
N ARG A 31 20.95 18.20 9.32
CA ARG A 31 20.80 18.44 7.89
C ARG A 31 19.37 18.19 7.39
N TRP A 32 18.67 17.21 7.95
CA TRP A 32 17.32 16.87 7.53
C TRP A 32 16.24 17.76 8.13
N GLY A 33 16.47 18.32 9.32
CA GLY A 33 15.40 18.86 10.15
C GLY A 33 14.63 17.72 10.82
N ARG A 34 15.03 17.36 12.05
CA ARG A 34 14.48 16.19 12.76
C ARG A 34 12.96 16.25 12.89
N GLU A 35 12.43 17.37 13.33
CA GLU A 35 10.99 17.54 13.56
C GLU A 35 10.21 17.56 12.25
N GLU A 36 10.79 18.16 11.20
CA GLU A 36 10.21 18.18 9.86
C GLU A 36 10.06 16.78 9.29
N ILE A 37 11.11 15.96 9.37
CA ILE A 37 11.05 14.58 8.88
C ILE A 37 10.18 13.71 9.78
N LEU A 38 10.20 13.89 11.11
CA LEU A 38 9.26 13.20 12.00
C LEU A 38 7.80 13.51 11.60
N GLY A 39 7.51 14.78 11.27
CA GLY A 39 6.22 15.22 10.77
C GLY A 39 5.78 14.50 9.49
N ASP A 40 6.72 14.26 8.55
CA ASP A 40 6.44 13.50 7.33
C ASP A 40 6.05 12.05 7.63
N PHE A 41 6.77 11.38 8.54
CA PHE A 41 6.41 10.03 8.98
C PHE A 41 5.04 10.01 9.65
N VAL A 42 4.78 10.93 10.58
CA VAL A 42 3.49 11.04 11.28
C VAL A 42 2.34 11.26 10.30
N ARG A 43 2.53 12.12 9.30
CA ARG A 43 1.56 12.37 8.23
C ARG A 43 1.24 11.08 7.47
N MET A 44 2.26 10.31 7.09
CA MET A 44 2.06 9.06 6.36
C MET A 44 1.38 7.99 7.22
N VAL A 45 1.69 7.89 8.52
CA VAL A 45 1.00 6.97 9.43
C VAL A 45 -0.47 7.35 9.59
N ARG A 46 -0.80 8.64 9.74
CA ARG A 46 -2.20 9.11 9.83
C ARG A 46 -2.98 8.94 8.53
N THR A 47 -2.30 9.09 7.39
CA THR A 47 -2.88 8.91 6.05
C THR A 47 -3.13 7.44 5.71
N LEU A 48 -2.13 6.59 5.89
CA LEU A 48 -2.18 5.18 5.50
C LEU A 48 -2.86 4.28 6.54
N ARG A 49 -2.94 4.75 7.78
CA ARG A 49 -3.56 4.04 8.91
C ARG A 49 -3.06 2.59 9.07
N PRO A 50 -1.73 2.34 9.11
CA PRO A 50 -1.19 0.98 9.12
C PRO A 50 -1.47 0.26 10.44
N ASP A 51 -1.86 -1.01 10.40
CA ASP A 51 -1.96 -1.83 11.61
C ASP A 51 -0.58 -2.24 12.15
N VAL A 52 0.38 -2.46 11.24
CA VAL A 52 1.75 -2.87 11.56
C VAL A 52 2.73 -1.97 10.84
N ILE A 53 3.72 -1.47 11.55
CA ILE A 53 4.85 -0.73 11.00
C ILE A 53 6.11 -1.60 11.13
N THR A 54 6.94 -1.62 10.08
CA THR A 54 8.27 -2.24 10.12
C THR A 54 9.33 -1.18 9.85
N GLY A 55 10.47 -1.28 10.54
CA GLY A 55 11.60 -0.36 10.38
C GLY A 55 12.95 -1.05 10.54
N LEU A 56 14.02 -0.25 10.54
CA LEU A 56 15.39 -0.69 10.83
C LEU A 56 15.66 -0.65 12.33
N GLN A 57 16.51 -1.54 12.84
CA GLN A 57 16.83 -1.61 14.27
C GLN A 57 17.46 -0.30 14.77
N VAL A 58 16.83 0.36 15.76
CA VAL A 58 17.31 1.63 16.34
C VAL A 58 18.73 1.51 16.93
N ALA A 59 19.03 0.40 17.59
CA ALA A 59 20.35 0.13 18.15
C ALA A 59 21.34 -0.48 17.14
N GLY A 60 20.89 -0.78 15.92
CA GLY A 60 21.74 -1.37 14.88
C GLY A 60 22.81 -0.37 14.44
N ARG A 61 24.00 -0.86 14.10
CA ARG A 61 25.11 -0.01 13.62
C ARG A 61 25.34 -0.14 12.12
N GLY A 62 24.46 -0.87 11.45
CA GLY A 62 24.57 -1.17 10.03
C GLY A 62 24.01 -0.11 9.09
N GLY A 63 24.66 0.05 7.93
CA GLY A 63 24.11 0.79 6.78
C GLY A 63 24.22 2.32 6.82
N GLY A 64 24.96 2.88 7.79
CA GLY A 64 25.28 4.31 7.86
C GLY A 64 24.19 5.16 8.53
N GLN A 65 24.55 6.36 9.01
CA GLN A 65 23.74 7.09 10.00
C GLN A 65 22.36 7.55 9.51
N HIS A 66 22.11 7.57 8.19
CA HIS A 66 20.77 7.76 7.61
C HIS A 66 19.81 6.62 8.01
N HIS A 67 20.31 5.38 8.08
CA HIS A 67 19.52 4.24 8.51
C HIS A 67 19.16 4.36 10.00
N GLN A 68 20.12 4.73 10.86
CA GLN A 68 19.86 4.93 12.30
C GLN A 68 18.91 6.09 12.54
N ALA A 69 19.07 7.22 11.84
CA ALA A 69 18.15 8.35 11.90
C ALA A 69 16.72 7.91 11.51
N SER A 70 16.58 7.20 10.39
CA SER A 70 15.28 6.68 9.92
C SER A 70 14.66 5.67 10.89
N ALA A 71 15.48 4.81 11.50
CA ALA A 71 15.04 3.86 12.52
C ALA A 71 14.42 4.56 13.73
N VAL A 72 15.08 5.60 14.23
CA VAL A 72 14.61 6.42 15.35
C VAL A 72 13.30 7.11 14.99
N LEU A 73 13.25 7.81 13.86
CA LEU A 73 12.05 8.55 13.44
C LEU A 73 10.85 7.63 13.17
N ALA A 74 11.05 6.46 12.56
CA ALA A 74 9.98 5.50 12.34
C ALA A 74 9.37 5.00 13.65
N ARG A 75 10.22 4.73 14.66
CA ARG A 75 9.77 4.31 15.98
C ARG A 75 9.06 5.44 16.73
N GLU A 76 9.52 6.67 16.62
CA GLU A 76 8.85 7.81 17.25
C GLU A 76 7.50 8.12 16.61
N ALA A 77 7.41 8.02 15.28
CA ALA A 77 6.17 8.22 14.56
C ALA A 77 5.07 7.21 14.95
N PHE A 78 5.45 5.99 15.38
CA PHE A 78 4.51 5.01 15.93
C PHE A 78 3.71 5.54 17.12
N HIS A 79 4.32 6.38 17.96
CA HIS A 79 3.67 7.06 19.09
C HIS A 79 3.04 8.38 18.67
N ALA A 80 3.80 9.23 18.00
CA ALA A 80 3.39 10.61 17.69
C ALA A 80 2.15 10.67 16.80
N ALA A 81 1.94 9.69 15.92
CA ALA A 81 0.75 9.62 15.07
C ALA A 81 -0.56 9.46 15.84
N ALA A 82 -0.52 8.89 17.05
CA ALA A 82 -1.68 8.69 17.92
C ALA A 82 -2.03 9.92 18.78
N ASP A 83 -1.09 10.84 18.99
CA ASP A 83 -1.30 12.04 19.80
C ASP A 83 -1.72 13.23 18.92
N PRO A 84 -2.96 13.76 19.03
CA PRO A 84 -3.39 14.93 18.26
C PRO A 84 -2.63 16.23 18.61
N LYS A 85 -1.88 16.27 19.72
CA LYS A 85 -1.04 17.41 20.10
C LYS A 85 0.31 17.44 19.38
N GLN A 86 0.75 16.30 18.85
CA GLN A 86 1.93 16.21 18.00
C GLN A 86 1.50 16.55 16.57
N PHE A 87 2.18 17.52 15.93
CA PHE A 87 1.84 17.99 14.58
C PHE A 87 0.35 18.39 14.43
N PRO A 88 -0.15 19.35 15.25
CA PRO A 88 -1.56 19.73 15.28
C PRO A 88 -2.05 20.35 13.96
N GLU A 89 -1.15 20.93 13.15
CA GLU A 89 -1.45 21.45 11.82
C GLU A 89 -2.03 20.35 10.90
N GLN A 90 -1.55 19.11 11.03
CA GLN A 90 -2.07 17.98 10.27
C GLN A 90 -3.52 17.63 10.65
N ILE A 91 -3.90 17.86 11.91
CA ILE A 91 -5.27 17.65 12.38
C ILE A 91 -6.19 18.74 11.82
N VAL A 92 -5.71 19.99 11.77
CA VAL A 92 -6.41 21.12 11.14
C VAL A 92 -6.65 20.87 9.65
N GLU A 93 -5.69 20.24 8.96
CA GLU A 93 -5.83 19.80 7.56
C GLU A 93 -6.78 18.61 7.36
N GLY A 94 -7.29 18.01 8.44
CA GLY A 94 -8.30 16.94 8.40
C GLY A 94 -7.75 15.53 8.60
N LEU A 95 -6.45 15.35 8.87
CA LEU A 95 -5.95 14.03 9.27
C LEU A 95 -6.44 13.66 10.67
N ARG A 96 -6.75 12.38 10.87
CA ARG A 96 -7.20 11.86 12.16
C ARG A 96 -6.05 11.11 12.85
N PRO A 97 -5.90 11.23 14.18
CA PRO A 97 -4.93 10.44 14.92
C PRO A 97 -5.07 8.95 14.62
N TRP A 98 -3.94 8.24 14.62
CA TRP A 98 -3.90 6.82 14.37
C TRP A 98 -2.84 6.14 15.22
N GLN A 99 -3.26 5.12 15.96
CA GLN A 99 -2.38 4.24 16.72
C GLN A 99 -2.21 2.94 15.95
N ALA A 100 -1.04 2.75 15.34
CA ALA A 100 -0.64 1.44 14.83
C ALA A 100 -0.57 0.43 15.98
N LYS A 101 -0.88 -0.84 15.69
CA LYS A 101 -0.98 -1.89 16.73
C LYS A 101 0.36 -2.47 17.10
N LYS A 102 1.27 -2.56 16.13
CA LYS A 102 2.59 -3.15 16.33
C LYS A 102 3.67 -2.43 15.55
N PHE A 103 4.86 -2.43 16.14
CA PHE A 103 6.08 -1.98 15.50
C PHE A 103 7.14 -3.08 15.57
N TYR A 104 7.70 -3.45 14.41
CA TYR A 104 8.76 -4.45 14.29
C TYR A 104 10.04 -3.84 13.69
N PHE A 105 11.20 -4.40 14.04
CA PHE A 105 12.45 -4.15 13.32
C PHE A 105 12.84 -5.34 12.44
N SER A 106 13.42 -5.07 11.28
CA SER A 106 14.00 -6.11 10.43
C SER A 106 15.27 -6.68 11.07
N ASP A 107 15.32 -8.00 11.22
CA ASP A 107 16.46 -8.75 11.78
C ASP A 107 17.54 -9.07 10.72
N SER A 108 17.28 -8.77 9.45
CA SER A 108 18.15 -9.13 8.32
C SER A 108 19.30 -8.15 8.06
N PHE A 109 19.36 -7.01 8.74
CA PHE A 109 20.42 -5.99 8.56
C PHE A 109 21.48 -6.04 9.67
N ARG A 110 21.92 -7.25 10.05
CA ARG A 110 23.05 -7.45 10.97
C ARG A 110 24.37 -7.44 10.19
N PHE A 111 25.36 -6.69 10.67
CA PHE A 111 26.74 -6.86 10.19
C PHE A 111 27.39 -8.08 10.86
N GLN A 112 28.35 -8.73 10.19
CA GLN A 112 28.95 -10.02 10.59
C GLN A 112 29.50 -10.10 12.04
N ASN A 113 29.68 -8.97 12.73
CA ASN A 113 30.25 -8.89 14.07
C ASN A 113 29.31 -8.30 15.13
N GLU A 114 28.01 -8.12 14.83
CA GLU A 114 27.05 -7.74 15.86
C GLU A 114 26.71 -8.98 16.70
N PRO A 115 26.90 -8.95 18.04
CA PRO A 115 26.52 -10.07 18.88
C PRO A 115 25.03 -10.37 18.66
N PRO A 116 24.63 -11.64 18.51
CA PRO A 116 23.21 -11.94 18.50
C PRO A 116 22.64 -11.48 19.83
N ASP A 117 21.66 -10.57 19.79
CA ASP A 117 20.78 -10.40 20.94
C ASP A 117 20.28 -11.80 21.31
N THR A 118 20.46 -12.15 22.59
CA THR A 118 19.84 -13.32 23.22
C THR A 118 18.44 -13.45 22.67
N ALA A 119 18.15 -14.57 21.97
CA ALA A 119 16.99 -14.76 21.10
C ALA A 119 15.84 -13.81 21.48
N PRO A 120 15.70 -12.66 20.79
CA PRO A 120 14.84 -11.61 21.29
C PRO A 120 13.43 -12.18 21.37
N SER A 121 12.82 -12.09 22.56
CA SER A 121 11.41 -12.42 22.72
C SER A 121 10.61 -11.67 21.67
N GLY A 122 9.76 -12.35 20.91
CA GLY A 122 8.99 -11.73 19.82
C GLY A 122 9.69 -11.72 18.46
N LEU A 123 10.71 -12.57 18.24
CA LEU A 123 11.19 -12.89 16.89
C LEU A 123 10.08 -13.59 16.09
N GLU A 124 9.84 -13.10 14.88
CA GLU A 124 8.91 -13.65 13.90
C GLU A 124 9.70 -14.00 12.63
N SER A 125 9.50 -15.21 12.12
CA SER A 125 10.16 -15.69 10.90
C SER A 125 9.13 -16.01 9.82
N ILE A 126 9.14 -15.22 8.74
CA ILE A 126 8.23 -15.39 7.61
C ILE A 126 8.89 -16.28 6.56
N ASN A 127 8.20 -17.35 6.16
CA ASN A 127 8.63 -18.22 5.07
C ASN A 127 8.41 -17.51 3.71
N LEU A 128 9.49 -17.27 2.98
CA LEU A 128 9.44 -16.63 1.65
C LEU A 128 9.48 -17.65 0.50
N GLU A 129 9.61 -18.94 0.81
CA GLU A 129 9.62 -20.04 -0.16
C GLU A 129 8.22 -20.49 -0.56
N SER A 130 7.19 -19.99 0.11
CA SER A 130 5.82 -20.31 -0.22
C SER A 130 5.54 -19.89 -1.67
N TYR A 131 5.18 -20.89 -2.49
CA TYR A 131 4.81 -20.71 -3.89
C TYR A 131 3.38 -20.18 -3.97
N ASP A 132 3.20 -19.04 -4.62
CA ASP A 132 1.89 -18.51 -4.94
C ASP A 132 1.49 -18.97 -6.34
N SER A 133 0.43 -19.80 -6.42
CA SER A 133 -0.04 -20.37 -7.69
C SER A 133 -0.70 -19.35 -8.62
N LEU A 134 -1.15 -18.19 -8.10
CA LEU A 134 -1.68 -17.11 -8.91
C LEU A 134 -0.54 -16.30 -9.54
N LEU A 135 0.52 -16.03 -8.78
CA LEU A 135 1.69 -15.29 -9.27
C LEU A 135 2.69 -16.17 -10.01
N GLY A 136 2.58 -17.49 -9.84
CA GLY A 136 3.46 -18.48 -10.45
C GLY A 136 4.88 -18.51 -9.87
N ARG A 137 5.08 -17.92 -8.69
CA ARG A 137 6.41 -17.63 -8.10
C ARG A 137 6.37 -17.69 -6.58
N THR A 138 7.53 -17.88 -5.98
CA THR A 138 7.74 -17.70 -4.55
C THR A 138 7.93 -16.22 -4.21
N TYR A 139 7.63 -15.83 -2.97
CA TYR A 139 7.86 -14.46 -2.51
C TYR A 139 9.36 -14.07 -2.54
N ALA A 140 10.26 -15.04 -2.38
CA ALA A 140 11.69 -14.86 -2.49
C ALA A 140 12.13 -14.51 -3.92
N GLU A 141 11.53 -15.13 -4.95
CA GLU A 141 11.79 -14.80 -6.36
C GLU A 141 11.26 -13.41 -6.72
N ILE A 142 10.06 -13.07 -6.27
CA ILE A 142 9.46 -11.74 -6.46
C ILE A 142 10.38 -10.66 -5.86
N GLY A 143 10.78 -10.83 -4.60
CA GLY A 143 11.67 -9.89 -3.92
C GLY A 143 13.06 -9.80 -4.58
N SER A 144 13.59 -10.91 -5.08
CA SER A 144 14.87 -10.92 -5.80
C SER A 144 14.80 -10.15 -7.12
N GLU A 145 13.69 -10.26 -7.86
CA GLU A 145 13.53 -9.50 -9.10
C GLU A 145 13.29 -8.02 -8.83
N ALA A 146 12.47 -7.68 -7.84
CA ALA A 146 12.30 -6.29 -7.39
C ALA A 146 13.66 -5.67 -7.02
N ARG A 147 14.48 -6.38 -6.24
CA ARG A 147 15.84 -5.96 -5.89
C ARG A 147 16.73 -5.76 -7.12
N SER A 148 16.59 -6.61 -8.14
CA SER A 148 17.38 -6.51 -9.37
C SER A 148 17.16 -5.21 -10.16
N MET A 149 16.05 -4.51 -9.90
CA MET A 149 15.74 -3.22 -10.52
C MET A 149 16.54 -2.05 -9.95
N HIS A 150 17.26 -2.24 -8.83
CA HIS A 150 18.23 -1.29 -8.30
C HIS A 150 19.57 -1.39 -9.06
N LYS A 151 19.51 -1.10 -10.37
CA LYS A 151 20.60 -1.36 -11.32
C LYS A 151 21.87 -0.56 -11.02
N CYS A 152 21.75 0.74 -10.76
CA CYS A 152 22.90 1.60 -10.47
C CYS A 152 23.51 1.34 -9.09
N GLN A 153 22.79 0.69 -8.18
CA GLN A 153 23.28 0.24 -6.87
C GLN A 153 23.99 -1.13 -6.93
N GLY A 154 24.17 -1.70 -8.12
CA GLY A 154 24.84 -2.99 -8.30
C GLY A 154 24.01 -4.19 -7.82
N MET A 155 22.68 -4.04 -7.72
CA MET A 155 21.79 -5.07 -7.17
C MET A 155 21.23 -6.03 -8.23
N SER A 156 21.54 -5.81 -9.52
CA SER A 156 21.15 -6.67 -10.65
C SER A 156 21.95 -7.97 -10.76
N GLN A 157 22.28 -8.57 -9.62
CA GLN A 157 22.96 -9.87 -9.56
C GLN A 157 21.99 -11.00 -9.92
N LEU A 158 22.50 -12.24 -9.99
CA LEU A 158 21.70 -13.42 -10.31
C LEU A 158 20.42 -13.49 -9.48
N LEU A 159 19.30 -13.73 -10.14
CA LEU A 159 18.02 -13.97 -9.48
C LEU A 159 18.14 -15.18 -8.57
N ARG A 160 17.51 -15.08 -7.40
CA ARG A 160 17.49 -16.15 -6.41
C ARG A 160 16.83 -17.39 -6.99
N LEU A 161 17.53 -18.52 -6.94
CA LEU A 161 16.96 -19.83 -7.26
C LEU A 161 16.00 -20.27 -6.13
N PRO A 162 15.00 -21.12 -6.43
CA PRO A 162 14.17 -21.74 -5.41
C PRO A 162 15.01 -22.41 -4.32
N GLY A 163 14.65 -22.22 -3.05
CA GLY A 163 15.38 -22.78 -1.90
C GLY A 163 15.27 -21.90 -0.66
N ASN A 164 16.02 -22.25 0.39
CA ASN A 164 15.77 -21.74 1.74
C ASN A 164 15.68 -20.20 1.82
N ALA A 165 14.52 -19.65 2.21
CA ALA A 165 14.25 -18.22 2.23
C ALA A 165 13.34 -17.80 3.37
N ARG A 166 13.87 -16.94 4.26
CA ARG A 166 13.13 -16.38 5.39
C ARG A 166 13.41 -14.90 5.56
N ALA A 167 12.37 -14.13 5.87
CA ALA A 167 12.52 -12.82 6.48
C ALA A 167 12.33 -12.95 7.99
N ARG A 168 13.07 -12.17 8.76
CA ARG A 168 13.00 -12.19 10.23
C ARG A 168 12.72 -10.79 10.74
N TYR A 169 11.84 -10.69 11.72
CA TYR A 169 11.40 -9.45 12.33
C TYR A 169 11.37 -9.60 13.84
N VAL A 170 11.74 -8.57 14.58
CA VAL A 170 11.67 -8.56 16.05
C VAL A 170 10.60 -7.56 16.48
N LEU A 171 9.63 -8.02 17.26
CA LEU A 171 8.62 -7.15 17.85
C LEU A 171 9.30 -6.20 18.83
N ALA A 172 9.20 -4.90 18.58
CA ALA A 172 9.75 -3.88 19.48
C ALA A 172 8.67 -3.24 20.33
N GLU A 173 7.48 -3.01 19.76
CA GLU A 173 6.38 -2.37 20.47
C GLU A 173 5.02 -2.92 20.05
N THR A 174 4.06 -2.94 20.98
CA THR A 174 2.69 -3.40 20.75
C THR A 174 1.71 -2.67 21.66
N THR A 175 0.54 -2.31 21.12
CA THR A 175 -0.58 -1.81 21.93
C THR A 175 -1.55 -2.92 22.34
N ASN A 176 -1.27 -4.17 21.96
CA ASN A 176 -2.12 -5.30 22.29
C ASN A 176 -1.79 -5.78 23.70
N GLU A 177 -2.69 -5.50 24.65
CA GLU A 177 -2.52 -5.81 26.09
C GLU A 177 -2.28 -7.31 26.37
N THR A 178 -2.71 -8.20 25.47
CA THR A 178 -2.60 -9.66 25.61
C THR A 178 -1.23 -10.25 25.27
N GLN A 179 -0.23 -9.45 24.88
CA GLN A 179 1.11 -9.94 24.49
C GLN A 179 2.21 -9.74 25.54
N ASN A 180 1.91 -9.20 26.73
CA ASN A 180 2.85 -9.20 27.85
C ASN A 180 3.09 -10.59 28.47
N LEU A 181 2.52 -11.66 27.89
CA LEU A 181 2.63 -13.01 28.41
C LEU A 181 2.87 -13.99 27.24
N ILE A 182 3.98 -14.74 27.38
CA ILE A 182 4.36 -16.00 26.69
C ILE A 182 5.34 -15.85 25.52
N GLY A 183 6.55 -16.38 25.72
CA GLY A 183 7.62 -16.50 24.74
C GLY A 183 7.36 -17.59 23.70
N GLY A 184 6.76 -17.18 22.58
CA GLY A 184 6.67 -17.95 21.34
C GLY A 184 6.61 -17.01 20.14
N ASP A 185 6.74 -17.57 18.93
CA ASP A 185 6.59 -16.84 17.66
C ASP A 185 5.23 -16.14 17.66
N VAL A 186 5.23 -14.81 17.66
CA VAL A 186 4.02 -14.01 17.55
C VAL A 186 3.86 -13.65 16.08
N PRO A 187 2.85 -14.20 15.36
CA PRO A 187 2.64 -13.88 13.96
C PRO A 187 2.63 -12.38 13.74
N LEU A 188 3.12 -11.91 12.59
CA LEU A 188 3.18 -10.47 12.26
C LEU A 188 1.85 -9.76 12.60
N PHE A 189 0.73 -10.38 12.24
CA PHE A 189 -0.64 -9.89 12.52
C PHE A 189 -1.32 -10.52 13.75
N GLY A 190 -0.60 -11.24 14.61
CA GLY A 190 -1.16 -11.86 15.81
C GLY A 190 -1.80 -10.82 16.75
N GLY A 191 -3.10 -10.94 17.03
CA GLY A 191 -3.86 -9.93 17.79
C GLY A 191 -4.36 -8.75 16.96
N VAL A 192 -4.16 -8.76 15.64
CA VAL A 192 -4.74 -7.79 14.69
C VAL A 192 -5.82 -8.50 13.88
N ASN A 193 -7.06 -8.01 13.93
CA ASN A 193 -8.15 -8.57 13.12
C ASN A 193 -8.12 -7.98 11.71
N THR A 194 -7.58 -8.73 10.75
CA THR A 194 -7.46 -8.34 9.34
C THR A 194 -8.66 -8.75 8.47
N SER A 195 -9.71 -9.34 9.06
CA SER A 195 -10.90 -9.76 8.33
C SER A 195 -11.82 -8.57 7.99
N VAL A 196 -12.61 -8.70 6.92
CA VAL A 196 -13.63 -7.70 6.58
C VAL A 196 -14.72 -7.64 7.67
N SER A 197 -15.13 -8.78 8.23
CA SER A 197 -16.05 -8.79 9.39
C SER A 197 -15.45 -8.11 10.62
N GLY A 198 -14.11 -8.09 10.74
CA GLY A 198 -13.37 -7.41 11.79
C GLY A 198 -13.53 -5.89 11.81
N LEU A 199 -13.99 -5.28 10.72
CA LEU A 199 -14.27 -3.83 10.66
C LEU A 199 -15.34 -3.37 11.67
N THR A 200 -16.11 -4.31 12.23
CA THR A 200 -17.02 -4.05 13.35
C THR A 200 -16.32 -3.50 14.60
N GLN A 201 -15.00 -3.71 14.74
CA GLN A 201 -14.19 -3.21 15.86
C GLN A 201 -14.18 -1.67 15.99
N TYR A 202 -14.48 -0.94 14.91
CA TYR A 202 -14.54 0.53 14.94
C TYR A 202 -15.86 1.06 15.49
N VAL A 203 -16.85 0.20 15.70
CA VAL A 203 -18.13 0.58 16.31
C VAL A 203 -18.04 0.38 17.82
N MET A 204 -17.88 1.48 18.56
CA MET A 204 -17.77 1.48 20.02
C MET A 204 -19.08 1.11 20.75
N ALA A 205 -20.22 1.30 20.07
CA ALA A 205 -21.55 0.96 20.57
C ALA A 205 -21.97 -0.44 20.08
N GLN A 206 -23.20 -0.84 20.40
CA GLN A 206 -23.78 -2.06 19.85
C GLN A 206 -23.76 -2.02 18.31
N THR A 207 -22.99 -2.92 17.70
CA THR A 207 -22.89 -2.96 16.23
C THR A 207 -24.27 -3.21 15.61
N PRO A 208 -24.69 -2.43 14.60
CA PRO A 208 -25.94 -2.69 13.88
C PRO A 208 -25.94 -4.08 13.24
N HIS A 209 -27.06 -4.79 13.33
CA HIS A 209 -27.20 -6.11 12.69
C HIS A 209 -26.95 -6.04 11.17
N ALA A 210 -27.47 -5.00 10.52
CA ALA A 210 -27.29 -4.77 9.09
C ALA A 210 -25.81 -4.63 8.69
N LEU A 211 -24.99 -3.98 9.51
CA LEU A 211 -23.54 -3.84 9.27
C LEU A 211 -22.84 -5.20 9.36
N ARG A 212 -23.11 -5.97 10.42
CA ARG A 212 -22.52 -7.31 10.58
C ARG A 212 -22.83 -8.21 9.39
N VAL A 213 -24.11 -8.28 9.00
CA VAL A 213 -24.55 -9.10 7.86
C VAL A 213 -23.86 -8.66 6.56
N ALA A 214 -23.77 -7.36 6.31
CA ALA A 214 -23.15 -6.85 5.09
C ALA A 214 -21.65 -7.20 5.01
N LEU A 215 -20.89 -7.00 6.09
CA LEU A 215 -19.46 -7.34 6.14
C LEU A 215 -19.23 -8.84 5.99
N THR A 216 -20.04 -9.66 6.66
CA THR A 216 -19.98 -11.13 6.53
C THR A 216 -20.29 -11.59 5.09
N ASN A 217 -21.24 -10.95 4.41
CA ASN A 217 -21.55 -11.27 3.01
C ASN A 217 -20.40 -10.92 2.06
N ILE A 218 -19.79 -9.74 2.22
CA ILE A 218 -18.59 -9.35 1.44
C ILE A 218 -17.47 -10.38 1.62
N GLU A 219 -17.22 -10.78 2.87
CA GLU A 219 -16.19 -11.76 3.18
C GLU A 219 -16.50 -13.16 2.62
N ARG A 220 -17.78 -13.57 2.65
CA ARG A 220 -18.25 -14.81 2.04
C ARG A 220 -17.95 -14.84 0.54
N HIS A 221 -18.31 -13.79 -0.20
CA HIS A 221 -18.03 -13.70 -1.64
C HIS A 221 -16.53 -13.78 -1.96
N ALA A 222 -15.69 -13.11 -1.18
CA ALA A 222 -14.24 -13.22 -1.34
C ALA A 222 -13.71 -14.65 -1.09
N ARG A 223 -14.25 -15.34 -0.08
CA ARG A 223 -13.89 -16.74 0.22
C ARG A 223 -14.35 -17.70 -0.87
N GLU A 224 -15.58 -17.54 -1.36
CA GLU A 224 -16.15 -18.33 -2.45
C GLU A 224 -15.33 -18.18 -3.73
N ALA A 225 -14.98 -16.94 -4.12
CA ALA A 225 -14.12 -16.69 -5.27
C ALA A 225 -12.75 -17.38 -5.14
N ARG A 226 -12.13 -17.31 -3.96
CA ARG A 226 -10.85 -18.02 -3.71
C ARG A 226 -10.98 -19.53 -3.78
N GLN A 227 -12.10 -20.09 -3.30
CA GLN A 227 -12.35 -21.52 -3.35
C GLN A 227 -12.61 -21.98 -4.80
N GLN A 228 -13.44 -21.25 -5.54
CA GLN A 228 -13.72 -21.49 -6.96
C GLN A 228 -12.44 -21.41 -7.80
N PHE A 229 -11.58 -20.42 -7.55
CA PHE A 229 -10.29 -20.29 -8.23
C PHE A 229 -9.45 -21.57 -8.10
N LYS A 230 -9.35 -22.08 -6.86
CA LYS A 230 -8.57 -23.29 -6.57
C LYS A 230 -9.17 -24.56 -7.18
N GLN A 231 -10.49 -24.62 -7.30
CA GLN A 231 -11.20 -25.83 -7.74
C GLN A 231 -11.42 -25.89 -9.25
N SER A 232 -11.62 -24.74 -9.88
CA SER A 232 -12.17 -24.66 -11.24
C SER A 232 -11.55 -23.53 -12.07
N GLY A 233 -10.48 -22.89 -11.59
CA GLY A 233 -9.79 -21.83 -12.32
C GLY A 233 -10.47 -20.47 -12.22
N ILE A 234 -9.90 -19.50 -12.95
CA ILE A 234 -10.27 -18.08 -12.80
C ILE A 234 -11.68 -17.75 -13.28
N ASP A 235 -12.20 -18.44 -14.29
CA ASP A 235 -13.52 -18.16 -14.86
C ASP A 235 -14.65 -18.48 -13.89
N ALA A 236 -14.47 -19.51 -13.06
CA ALA A 236 -15.43 -19.90 -12.04
C ALA A 236 -15.61 -18.83 -10.93
N THR A 237 -14.70 -17.85 -10.85
CA THR A 237 -14.73 -16.79 -9.83
C THR A 237 -15.59 -15.59 -10.21
N ARG A 238 -15.92 -15.43 -11.50
CA ARG A 238 -16.51 -14.20 -12.06
C ARG A 238 -17.74 -13.73 -11.29
N GLN A 239 -18.72 -14.61 -11.06
CA GLN A 239 -19.95 -14.24 -10.37
C GLN A 239 -19.69 -13.80 -8.91
N SER A 240 -18.93 -14.59 -8.15
CA SER A 240 -18.63 -14.27 -6.74
C SER A 240 -17.87 -12.96 -6.61
N LEU A 241 -16.99 -12.63 -7.55
CA LEU A 241 -16.26 -11.37 -7.57
C LEU A 241 -17.17 -10.18 -7.88
N VAL A 242 -18.07 -10.31 -8.86
CA VAL A 242 -19.07 -9.28 -9.20
C VAL A 242 -20.03 -9.06 -8.03
N ASP A 243 -20.54 -10.13 -7.42
CA ASP A 243 -21.43 -10.04 -6.27
C ASP A 243 -20.72 -9.39 -5.07
N GLY A 244 -19.45 -9.72 -4.86
CA GLY A 244 -18.60 -9.10 -3.84
C GLY A 244 -18.40 -7.60 -4.08
N LEU A 245 -18.14 -7.19 -5.33
CA LEU A 245 -18.03 -5.79 -5.72
C LEU A 245 -19.33 -5.02 -5.44
N VAL A 246 -20.48 -5.58 -5.85
CA VAL A 246 -21.80 -5.02 -5.60
C VAL A 246 -22.07 -4.90 -4.11
N ALA A 247 -21.73 -5.93 -3.33
CA ALA A 247 -21.92 -5.93 -1.88
C ALA A 247 -21.09 -4.84 -1.18
N VAL A 248 -19.84 -4.62 -1.61
CA VAL A 248 -18.99 -3.54 -1.09
C VAL A 248 -19.58 -2.17 -1.43
N ARG A 249 -19.89 -1.91 -2.70
CA ARG A 249 -20.48 -0.63 -3.15
C ARG A 249 -21.77 -0.30 -2.42
N ASN A 250 -22.65 -1.29 -2.27
CA ASN A 250 -23.90 -1.14 -1.53
C ASN A 250 -23.69 -0.82 -0.06
N LEU A 251 -22.72 -1.44 0.61
CA LEU A 251 -22.41 -1.13 2.00
C LEU A 251 -21.85 0.29 2.15
N ARG A 252 -20.89 0.67 1.29
CA ARG A 252 -20.29 2.01 1.29
C ARG A 252 -21.34 3.09 1.08
N GLY A 253 -22.23 2.93 0.09
CA GLY A 253 -23.27 3.90 -0.23
C GLY A 253 -24.36 4.09 0.83
N ARG A 254 -24.42 3.25 1.87
CA ARG A 254 -25.41 3.38 2.96
C ARG A 254 -24.79 3.47 4.35
N LEU A 255 -23.46 3.52 4.46
CA LEU A 255 -22.74 3.39 5.73
C LEU A 255 -23.14 4.48 6.74
N GLU A 256 -23.28 5.72 6.28
CA GLU A 256 -23.74 6.87 7.07
C GLU A 256 -25.16 6.68 7.63
N ASN A 257 -26.01 5.93 6.92
CA ASN A 257 -27.40 5.68 7.31
C ASN A 257 -27.55 4.52 8.31
N LEU A 258 -26.45 3.90 8.75
CA LEU A 258 -26.49 2.76 9.69
C LEU A 258 -26.50 3.17 11.17
N GLY A 259 -26.49 4.47 11.47
CA GLY A 259 -26.54 4.97 12.86
C GLY A 259 -25.27 4.69 13.66
N ILE A 260 -24.11 4.60 12.99
CA ILE A 260 -22.79 4.48 13.63
C ILE A 260 -22.12 5.87 13.70
N SER A 261 -21.12 6.03 14.57
CA SER A 261 -20.42 7.31 14.71
C SER A 261 -19.65 7.70 13.45
N ASP A 262 -19.42 8.99 13.23
CA ASP A 262 -18.59 9.51 12.13
C ASP A 262 -17.20 8.86 12.11
N GLY A 263 -16.58 8.64 13.27
CA GLY A 263 -15.33 7.90 13.39
C GLY A 263 -15.43 6.49 12.83
N ALA A 264 -16.50 5.76 13.14
CA ALA A 264 -16.72 4.42 12.62
C ALA A 264 -17.00 4.42 11.11
N VAL A 265 -17.79 5.37 10.61
CA VAL A 265 -18.01 5.56 9.16
C VAL A 265 -16.68 5.73 8.44
N TYR A 266 -15.85 6.66 8.92
CA TYR A 266 -14.55 6.95 8.33
C TYR A 266 -13.63 5.72 8.28
N GLU A 267 -13.45 5.01 9.40
CA GLU A 267 -12.55 3.85 9.45
C GLU A 267 -13.00 2.67 8.58
N ILE A 268 -14.32 2.45 8.54
CA ILE A 268 -14.91 1.36 7.77
C ILE A 268 -14.88 1.70 6.28
N ASP A 269 -15.28 2.92 5.87
CA ASP A 269 -15.25 3.30 4.45
C ASP A 269 -13.82 3.33 3.92
N PHE A 270 -12.85 3.84 4.68
CA PHE A 270 -11.43 3.84 4.30
C PHE A 270 -10.94 2.44 3.87
N ARG A 271 -11.31 1.41 4.63
CA ARG A 271 -10.91 0.01 4.35
C ARG A 271 -11.77 -0.65 3.27
N LEU A 272 -13.07 -0.31 3.23
CA LEU A 272 -13.96 -0.79 2.17
C LEU A 272 -13.61 -0.20 0.81
N LYS A 273 -13.09 1.03 0.73
CA LYS A 273 -12.57 1.62 -0.50
C LYS A 273 -11.44 0.77 -1.09
N THR A 274 -10.46 0.37 -0.27
CA THR A 274 -9.41 -0.55 -0.70
C THR A 274 -9.99 -1.90 -1.13
N LYS A 275 -10.99 -2.41 -0.41
CA LYS A 275 -11.65 -3.67 -0.77
C LYS A 275 -12.40 -3.58 -2.10
N GLU A 276 -13.04 -2.45 -2.39
CA GLU A 276 -13.70 -2.19 -3.68
C GLU A 276 -12.69 -2.26 -4.82
N THR A 277 -11.58 -1.52 -4.72
CA THR A 277 -10.51 -1.57 -5.74
C THR A 277 -9.93 -2.97 -5.92
N GLN A 278 -9.84 -3.77 -4.85
CA GLN A 278 -9.41 -5.16 -4.96
C GLN A 278 -10.42 -6.04 -5.71
N PHE A 279 -11.73 -5.87 -5.47
CA PHE A 279 -12.76 -6.56 -6.25
C PHE A 279 -12.79 -6.10 -7.70
N GLU A 280 -12.69 -4.80 -7.97
CA GLU A 280 -12.62 -4.26 -9.35
C GLU A 280 -11.46 -4.89 -10.13
N ARG A 281 -10.25 -4.88 -9.56
CA ARG A 281 -9.08 -5.52 -10.18
C ARG A 281 -9.29 -7.02 -10.39
N ALA A 282 -9.86 -7.71 -9.41
CA ALA A 282 -10.13 -9.14 -9.53
C ALA A 282 -11.17 -9.44 -10.62
N VAL A 283 -12.22 -8.62 -10.75
CA VAL A 283 -13.23 -8.75 -11.81
C VAL A 283 -12.59 -8.54 -13.18
N ILE A 284 -11.77 -7.49 -13.35
CA ILE A 284 -11.03 -7.23 -14.59
C ILE A 284 -10.19 -8.45 -14.98
N LEU A 285 -9.40 -8.99 -14.04
CA LEU A 285 -8.56 -10.16 -14.27
C LEU A 285 -9.39 -11.41 -14.61
N ALA A 286 -10.48 -11.66 -13.90
CA ALA A 286 -11.33 -12.84 -14.11
C ALA A 286 -12.10 -12.84 -15.43
N HIS A 287 -12.25 -11.67 -16.06
CA HIS A 287 -12.85 -11.53 -17.39
C HIS A 287 -11.80 -11.41 -18.50
N GLY A 288 -10.51 -11.60 -18.20
CA GLY A 288 -9.44 -11.50 -19.21
C GLY A 288 -9.30 -10.09 -19.78
N LEU A 289 -9.71 -9.06 -19.03
CA LEU A 289 -9.61 -7.67 -19.46
C LEU A 289 -8.25 -7.09 -19.10
N GLN A 290 -7.69 -6.32 -20.02
CA GLN A 290 -6.51 -5.50 -19.75
C GLN A 290 -6.86 -4.04 -20.03
N VAL A 291 -6.83 -3.23 -18.98
CA VAL A 291 -7.05 -1.79 -19.05
C VAL A 291 -5.70 -1.07 -18.92
N ALA A 292 -5.41 -0.16 -19.83
CA ALA A 292 -4.21 0.66 -19.81
C ALA A 292 -4.54 2.10 -20.20
N ALA A 293 -3.83 3.05 -19.59
CA ALA A 293 -3.77 4.43 -20.05
C ALA A 293 -2.34 4.71 -20.49
N VAL A 294 -2.16 5.22 -21.70
CA VAL A 294 -0.85 5.49 -22.29
C VAL A 294 -0.81 6.96 -22.70
N ALA A 295 0.11 7.72 -22.13
CA ALA A 295 0.41 9.07 -22.60
C ALA A 295 1.46 9.00 -23.71
N GLU A 296 1.33 9.86 -24.72
CA GLU A 296 2.34 9.96 -25.79
C GLU A 296 3.66 10.56 -25.28
N ASP A 297 3.58 11.36 -24.22
CA ASP A 297 4.71 11.98 -23.56
C ASP A 297 4.63 11.78 -22.05
N GLY A 298 5.73 11.32 -21.46
CA GLY A 298 5.87 11.12 -20.01
C GLY A 298 6.42 12.36 -19.29
N VAL A 299 6.84 13.40 -20.02
CA VAL A 299 7.41 14.64 -19.47
C VAL A 299 6.75 15.82 -20.14
N VAL A 300 5.83 16.46 -19.44
CA VAL A 300 5.02 17.57 -19.97
C VAL A 300 5.33 18.88 -19.22
N VAL A 301 5.13 20.02 -19.88
CA VAL A 301 5.25 21.35 -19.26
C VAL A 301 3.89 22.07 -19.17
N PRO A 302 3.73 23.08 -18.30
CA PRO A 302 2.50 23.86 -18.23
C PRO A 302 2.09 24.43 -19.61
N GLY A 303 0.80 24.30 -19.94
CA GLY A 303 0.26 24.70 -21.24
C GLY A 303 0.53 23.74 -22.42
N GLN A 304 1.33 22.69 -22.23
CA GLN A 304 1.57 21.69 -23.28
C GLN A 304 0.29 20.87 -23.54
N PRO A 305 -0.09 20.66 -24.81
CA PRO A 305 -1.08 19.63 -25.15
C PRO A 305 -0.46 18.24 -25.00
N VAL A 306 -1.19 17.30 -24.41
CA VAL A 306 -0.80 15.90 -24.28
C VAL A 306 -1.95 14.99 -24.71
N ARG A 307 -1.66 14.04 -25.59
CA ARG A 307 -2.58 12.95 -25.91
C ARG A 307 -2.42 11.80 -24.92
N VAL A 308 -3.55 11.32 -24.42
CA VAL A 308 -3.65 10.12 -23.60
C VAL A 308 -4.64 9.17 -24.25
N SER A 309 -4.21 7.93 -24.45
CA SER A 309 -5.01 6.85 -25.00
C SER A 309 -5.45 5.92 -23.88
N ALA A 310 -6.76 5.70 -23.73
CA ALA A 310 -7.31 4.62 -22.92
C ALA A 310 -7.51 3.39 -23.81
N VAL A 311 -6.88 2.28 -23.43
CA VAL A 311 -6.96 1.01 -24.13
C VAL A 311 -7.62 -0.02 -23.22
N VAL A 312 -8.66 -0.68 -23.72
CA VAL A 312 -9.29 -1.83 -23.06
C VAL A 312 -9.22 -3.01 -24.02
N ALA A 313 -8.32 -3.95 -23.75
CA ALA A 313 -8.23 -5.19 -24.52
C ALA A 313 -9.09 -6.27 -23.87
N ASN A 314 -9.98 -6.88 -24.66
CA ASN A 314 -10.83 -7.98 -24.23
C ASN A 314 -10.23 -9.32 -24.67
N ARG A 315 -9.51 -10.00 -23.76
CA ARG A 315 -9.03 -11.36 -23.99
C ARG A 315 -9.95 -12.42 -23.38
N GLY A 316 -11.12 -12.02 -22.91
CA GLY A 316 -12.14 -12.91 -22.40
C GLY A 316 -12.93 -13.61 -23.51
N GLU A 317 -13.94 -14.35 -23.09
CA GLU A 317 -14.82 -15.13 -23.98
C GLU A 317 -16.18 -14.47 -24.20
N VAL A 318 -16.42 -13.34 -23.53
CA VAL A 318 -17.69 -12.62 -23.56
C VAL A 318 -17.47 -11.19 -24.02
N ASP A 319 -18.45 -10.64 -24.74
CA ASP A 319 -18.44 -9.25 -25.14
C ASP A 319 -18.55 -8.34 -23.91
N VAL A 320 -17.81 -7.22 -23.92
CA VAL A 320 -17.79 -6.26 -22.80
C VAL A 320 -18.12 -4.88 -23.31
N VAL A 321 -18.96 -4.16 -22.59
CA VAL A 321 -19.33 -2.78 -22.94
C VAL A 321 -18.50 -1.80 -22.12
N VAL A 322 -17.81 -0.89 -22.80
CA VAL A 322 -17.23 0.29 -22.17
C VAL A 322 -18.29 1.38 -22.22
N HIS A 323 -18.89 1.72 -21.08
CA HIS A 323 -19.93 2.75 -21.01
C HIS A 323 -19.35 4.17 -20.98
N ASP A 324 -18.28 4.36 -20.22
CA ASP A 324 -17.65 5.67 -20.02
C ASP A 324 -16.16 5.49 -19.71
N VAL A 325 -15.37 6.49 -20.08
CA VAL A 325 -13.98 6.62 -19.68
C VAL A 325 -13.75 8.05 -19.21
N SER A 326 -13.32 8.17 -17.96
CA SER A 326 -12.95 9.44 -17.36
C SER A 326 -11.51 9.43 -16.88
N PHE A 327 -10.87 10.59 -16.98
CA PHE A 327 -9.51 10.82 -16.50
C PHE A 327 -9.56 11.82 -15.36
N ALA A 328 -8.94 11.48 -14.23
CA ALA A 328 -8.84 12.37 -13.07
C ALA A 328 -7.48 13.08 -13.06
N GLY A 329 -7.45 14.33 -12.59
CA GLY A 329 -6.21 15.09 -12.38
C GLY A 329 -5.57 15.68 -13.64
N LEU A 330 -6.21 15.51 -14.80
CA LEU A 330 -5.86 16.19 -16.04
C LEU A 330 -6.87 17.33 -16.25
N GLY A 331 -6.45 18.44 -16.89
CA GLY A 331 -7.28 19.61 -17.13
C GLY A 331 -8.49 19.33 -18.04
N SER A 332 -9.05 20.37 -18.67
CA SER A 332 -10.16 20.19 -19.61
C SER A 332 -9.74 19.28 -20.78
N ASN A 333 -10.54 18.27 -21.08
CA ASN A 333 -10.33 17.37 -22.20
C ASN A 333 -11.03 17.86 -23.47
N THR A 334 -10.46 17.49 -24.62
CA THR A 334 -11.10 17.58 -25.92
C THR A 334 -11.03 16.20 -26.59
N GLY A 335 -12.14 15.79 -27.20
CA GLY A 335 -12.38 14.40 -27.58
C GLY A 335 -13.26 13.69 -26.55
N GLY A 336 -14.00 12.68 -26.99
CA GLY A 336 -14.94 11.94 -26.16
C GLY A 336 -14.79 10.45 -26.41
N CYS A 337 -14.54 9.71 -25.34
CA CYS A 337 -14.66 8.27 -25.33
C CYS A 337 -16.13 7.92 -25.50
N VAL A 338 -16.46 7.20 -26.57
CA VAL A 338 -17.83 6.77 -26.84
C VAL A 338 -18.08 5.42 -26.22
N GLU A 339 -19.34 5.17 -25.89
CA GLU A 339 -19.78 3.84 -25.50
C GLU A 339 -19.54 2.87 -26.66
N GLU A 340 -18.90 1.73 -26.37
CA GLU A 340 -18.58 0.74 -27.38
C GLU A 340 -18.65 -0.67 -26.79
N VAL A 341 -19.21 -1.60 -27.57
CA VAL A 341 -19.15 -3.04 -27.30
C VAL A 341 -17.82 -3.54 -27.85
N ILE A 342 -17.03 -4.18 -27.00
CA ILE A 342 -15.77 -4.84 -27.34
C ILE A 342 -16.03 -6.34 -27.46
N PRO A 343 -16.07 -6.90 -28.68
CA PRO A 343 -16.20 -8.34 -28.86
C PRO A 343 -15.06 -9.10 -28.19
N ALA A 344 -15.29 -10.37 -27.87
CA ALA A 344 -14.24 -11.26 -27.40
C ALA A 344 -13.06 -11.30 -28.40
N GLY A 345 -11.84 -11.05 -27.92
CA GLY A 345 -10.62 -11.01 -28.72
C GLY A 345 -10.29 -9.65 -29.35
N ASP A 346 -11.15 -8.63 -29.18
CA ASP A 346 -10.96 -7.30 -29.74
C ASP A 346 -10.44 -6.29 -28.69
N MET A 347 -10.23 -5.04 -29.10
CA MET A 347 -9.85 -3.95 -28.21
C MET A 347 -10.59 -2.65 -28.50
N TYR A 348 -10.90 -1.94 -27.42
CA TYR A 348 -11.28 -0.54 -27.45
C TYR A 348 -10.05 0.34 -27.33
N ASN A 349 -10.02 1.42 -28.12
CA ASN A 349 -9.04 2.48 -27.99
C ASN A 349 -9.73 3.84 -28.08
N CYS A 350 -9.61 4.64 -27.03
CA CYS A 350 -10.08 6.01 -27.00
C CYS A 350 -8.90 6.96 -26.81
N ASP A 351 -8.74 7.88 -27.76
CA ASP A 351 -7.79 8.96 -27.68
C ASP A 351 -8.43 10.24 -27.13
N SER A 352 -7.85 10.79 -26.08
CA SER A 352 -8.26 12.06 -25.48
C SER A 352 -7.09 13.04 -25.48
N SER A 353 -7.35 14.29 -25.86
CA SER A 353 -6.34 15.36 -25.82
C SER A 353 -6.60 16.28 -24.64
N PHE A 354 -5.58 16.50 -23.84
CA PHE A 354 -5.62 17.37 -22.67
C PHE A 354 -4.65 18.52 -22.87
N THR A 355 -4.92 19.66 -22.25
CA THR A 355 -3.93 20.72 -22.07
C THR A 355 -3.52 20.74 -20.61
N ILE A 356 -2.22 20.61 -20.34
CA ILE A 356 -1.70 20.76 -18.99
C ILE A 356 -2.03 22.19 -18.51
N PRO A 357 -2.60 22.35 -17.31
CA PRO A 357 -2.92 23.68 -16.78
C PRO A 357 -1.71 24.61 -16.86
N VAL A 358 -1.95 25.86 -17.27
CA VAL A 358 -0.87 26.86 -17.42
C VAL A 358 -0.23 27.25 -16.10
N ASP A 359 -0.94 27.00 -15.00
CA ASP A 359 -0.54 27.18 -13.61
C ASP A 359 -0.11 25.86 -12.94
N ALA A 360 0.05 24.77 -13.71
CA ALA A 360 0.57 23.52 -13.18
C ALA A 360 1.94 23.74 -12.56
N GLU A 361 2.12 23.32 -11.31
CA GLU A 361 3.42 23.38 -10.66
C GLU A 361 4.39 22.44 -11.38
N PHE A 362 5.60 22.94 -11.63
CA PHE A 362 6.66 22.07 -12.09
C PHE A 362 6.91 21.01 -11.02
N THR A 363 7.04 19.75 -11.46
CA THR A 363 7.68 18.72 -10.66
C THR A 363 9.14 19.14 -10.49
N THR A 364 9.41 19.93 -9.46
CA THR A 364 10.78 20.17 -9.03
C THR A 364 11.31 18.83 -8.54
N PRO A 365 12.54 18.44 -8.89
CA PRO A 365 13.23 17.46 -8.08
C PRO A 365 13.10 17.92 -6.62
N TYR A 366 12.75 17.02 -5.69
CA TYR A 366 12.43 17.32 -4.29
C TYR A 366 13.54 18.06 -3.50
N PHE A 367 14.60 18.47 -4.18
CA PHE A 367 15.79 19.12 -3.65
C PHE A 367 15.97 20.49 -4.31
N SER A 368 15.45 21.55 -3.67
CA SER A 368 16.17 22.82 -3.70
C SER A 368 17.29 22.72 -2.67
N GLN A 369 18.54 22.93 -3.09
CA GLN A 369 19.66 23.05 -2.15
C GLN A 369 19.26 24.12 -1.11
N LEU A 370 19.30 23.77 0.19
CA LEU A 370 19.12 24.79 1.22
C LEU A 370 20.18 25.86 0.97
N PRO A 371 19.87 27.16 1.10
CA PRO A 371 20.81 28.24 0.79
C PRO A 371 22.19 28.10 1.45
N ASP A 372 22.26 27.33 2.54
CA ASP A 372 23.44 27.15 3.39
C ASP A 372 23.94 25.68 3.47
N ALA A 373 23.56 24.80 2.53
CA ALA A 373 23.96 23.37 2.51
C ALA A 373 25.21 23.03 1.70
#